data_AF-A0AAD9TQ84-F1
#
_entry.id   AF-A0AAD9TQ84-F1
#
_cell.length_a   1.000
_cell.length_b   1.000
_cell.length_c   1.000
_cell.angle_alpha   90.00
_cell.angle_beta   90.00
_cell.angle_gamma   90.00
#
_symmetry.space_group_name_H-M   'P 1'
#
loop_
_entity.id
_entity.type
_entity.pdbx_description
1 polymer ?
#
loop_
_entity_poly.entity_id
_entity_poly.type
_entity_poly.pdbx_seq_one_letter_code
_entity_poly.pdbx_strand_id
1 'polypeptide(L)'
;MASHRRQWMNHQIKQRAYYGLIRKPVDQDSVPKSNGDEAIQIESLWVHSPFVGGQNGAPPPKGEDRIKLDNRGFSCHSDLHSDLCVVNKPVKVDKNVSTVYIISYSNQSQVERLIKPYAFQDDQDAMERVSPIRILNEEEDSSTNSSMAPCRFTHEVPAVVFSSGVFTGNQFHEIDEIIIPLFITTRHFRSRLKFVITDFKPWRVSKYRKILERLSHYEVINPAVNGSVHCFPGAVVGLKYHDYLAFNMTNIPGGYSTFDFRNFLRQ
;
A
#
# COMPACT_ATOMS: atom_id res chain seq x y z
N MET A 1 -16.15 42.92 27.77
CA MET A 1 -15.49 41.63 27.43
C MET A 1 -16.32 40.64 26.62
N ALA A 2 -17.67 40.72 26.57
CA ALA A 2 -18.51 39.80 25.78
C ALA A 2 -18.59 40.11 24.26
N SER A 3 -18.22 41.32 23.82
CA SER A 3 -18.25 41.74 22.42
C SER A 3 -17.11 41.11 21.59
N HIS A 4 -15.88 41.09 22.15
CA HIS A 4 -14.71 40.50 21.48
C HIS A 4 -14.82 38.97 21.27
N ARG A 5 -15.46 38.23 22.18
CA ARG A 5 -15.68 36.78 22.00
C ARG A 5 -16.64 36.47 20.85
N ARG A 6 -17.65 37.31 20.63
CA ARG A 6 -18.60 37.15 19.51
C ARG A 6 -17.95 37.44 18.16
N GLN A 7 -17.06 38.43 18.08
CA GLN A 7 -16.26 38.67 16.87
C GLN A 7 -15.29 37.52 16.57
N TRP A 8 -14.62 36.96 17.58
CA TRP A 8 -13.74 35.80 17.42
C TRP A 8 -14.47 34.54 16.94
N MET A 9 -15.64 34.24 17.52
CA MET A 9 -16.45 33.09 17.09
C MET A 9 -17.02 33.27 15.68
N ASN A 10 -17.46 34.47 15.32
CA ASN A 10 -17.91 34.75 13.94
C ASN A 10 -16.76 34.68 12.93
N HIS A 11 -15.53 35.04 13.31
CA HIS A 11 -14.35 34.87 12.47
C HIS A 11 -14.00 33.38 12.27
N GLN A 12 -14.06 32.58 13.32
CA GLN A 12 -13.83 31.12 13.27
C GLN A 12 -14.90 30.40 12.43
N ILE A 13 -16.17 30.79 12.55
CA ILE A 13 -17.27 30.23 11.76
C ILE A 13 -17.13 30.61 10.28
N LYS A 14 -16.76 31.86 9.97
CA LYS A 14 -16.48 32.29 8.60
C LYS A 14 -15.25 31.59 8.00
N GLN A 15 -14.20 31.34 8.78
CA GLN A 15 -13.06 30.54 8.33
C GLN A 15 -13.43 29.08 8.08
N ARG A 16 -14.25 28.46 8.95
CA ARG A 16 -14.70 27.07 8.76
C ARG A 16 -15.63 26.90 7.56
N ALA A 17 -16.45 27.92 7.25
CA ALA A 17 -17.27 27.95 6.04
C ALA A 17 -16.43 28.19 4.77
N TYR A 18 -15.36 28.99 4.86
CA TYR A 18 -14.44 29.27 3.74
C TYR A 18 -13.57 28.05 3.37
N TYR A 19 -13.26 27.17 4.34
CA TYR A 19 -12.50 25.93 4.15
C TYR A 19 -13.34 24.64 4.13
N GLY A 20 -14.68 24.73 4.04
CA GLY A 20 -15.55 23.55 3.87
C GLY A 20 -15.49 22.51 4.99
N LEU A 21 -15.05 22.87 6.21
CA LEU A 21 -14.92 21.94 7.34
C LEU A 21 -16.21 21.88 8.16
N ILE A 22 -17.25 21.27 7.59
CA ILE A 22 -18.34 20.65 8.36
C ILE A 22 -18.36 19.16 8.00
N ARG A 23 -17.55 18.35 8.69
CA ARG A 23 -17.74 16.89 8.70
C ARG A 23 -18.73 16.55 9.81
N LYS A 24 -19.88 15.98 9.45
CA LYS A 24 -20.78 15.30 10.39
C LYS A 24 -20.05 14.08 11.00
N PRO A 25 -20.41 13.65 12.22
CA PRO A 25 -19.84 12.45 12.82
C PRO A 25 -20.19 11.25 11.94
N VAL A 26 -19.20 10.43 11.59
CA VAL A 26 -19.42 9.16 10.90
C VAL A 26 -19.74 8.13 11.97
N ASP A 27 -20.94 7.56 11.90
CA ASP A 27 -21.34 6.40 12.70
C ASP A 27 -20.36 5.24 12.42
N GLN A 28 -19.68 4.81 13.47
CA GLN A 28 -19.03 3.51 13.53
C GLN A 28 -20.14 2.48 13.74
N ASP A 29 -20.57 1.83 12.66
CA ASP A 29 -21.08 0.45 12.63
C ASP A 29 -21.72 0.18 11.26
N SER A 30 -20.88 -0.16 10.29
CA SER A 30 -21.34 -0.91 9.13
C SER A 30 -20.19 -1.79 8.65
N VAL A 31 -20.35 -3.09 8.82
CA VAL A 31 -19.53 -4.12 8.18
C VAL A 31 -19.81 -4.04 6.67
N PRO A 32 -18.83 -3.71 5.82
CA PRO A 32 -19.10 -3.58 4.39
C PRO A 32 -18.69 -4.88 3.66
N LYS A 33 -19.41 -5.16 2.57
CA LYS A 33 -19.49 -6.47 1.89
C LYS A 33 -18.15 -6.87 1.24
N SER A 34 -17.75 -8.11 1.48
CA SER A 34 -16.37 -8.60 1.53
C SER A 34 -15.54 -8.68 0.24
N ASN A 35 -16.02 -8.26 -0.94
CA ASN A 35 -15.19 -8.28 -2.16
C ASN A 35 -14.98 -6.90 -2.81
N GLY A 36 -15.91 -5.96 -2.63
CA GLY A 36 -15.83 -4.65 -3.28
C GLY A 36 -14.93 -3.66 -2.57
N ASP A 37 -14.95 -3.66 -1.23
CA ASP A 37 -14.23 -2.67 -0.43
C ASP A 37 -12.71 -2.85 -0.47
N GLU A 38 -12.23 -4.08 -0.68
CA GLU A 38 -10.80 -4.37 -0.71
C GLU A 38 -10.16 -3.92 -2.01
N ALA A 39 -10.82 -4.18 -3.15
CA ALA A 39 -10.42 -3.60 -4.44
C ALA A 39 -10.39 -2.07 -4.36
N ILE A 40 -11.39 -1.44 -3.73
CA ILE A 40 -11.44 0.01 -3.51
C ILE A 40 -10.25 0.51 -2.66
N GLN A 41 -9.85 -0.24 -1.62
CA GLN A 41 -8.68 0.10 -0.81
C GLN A 41 -7.39 -0.01 -1.62
N ILE A 42 -7.18 -1.12 -2.34
CA ILE A 42 -6.01 -1.34 -3.21
C ILE A 42 -5.90 -0.23 -4.27
N GLU A 43 -7.01 0.12 -4.92
CA GLU A 43 -7.09 1.16 -5.94
C GLU A 43 -6.83 2.57 -5.39
N SER A 44 -7.06 2.78 -4.09
CA SER A 44 -6.83 4.07 -3.46
C SER A 44 -5.35 4.48 -3.44
N LEU A 45 -4.40 3.55 -3.64
CA LEU A 45 -2.98 3.86 -3.82
C LEU A 45 -2.69 4.81 -5.01
N TRP A 46 -3.63 4.93 -5.95
CA TRP A 46 -3.55 5.78 -7.15
C TRP A 46 -4.25 7.13 -7.01
N VAL A 47 -4.57 7.58 -5.79
CA VAL A 47 -5.16 8.91 -5.55
C VAL A 47 -4.22 10.00 -6.07
N HIS A 48 -4.72 10.78 -7.04
CA HIS A 48 -4.08 11.97 -7.59
C HIS A 48 -4.56 13.24 -6.87
N SER A 49 -3.67 14.24 -6.80
CA SER A 49 -3.94 15.63 -6.40
C SER A 49 -5.16 16.24 -7.10
N PRO A 50 -6.07 16.92 -6.38
CA PRO A 50 -6.89 17.96 -6.99
C PRO A 50 -6.05 19.24 -7.14
N PHE A 51 -5.90 19.74 -8.37
CA PHE A 51 -5.31 21.06 -8.59
C PHE A 51 -6.22 22.16 -8.02
N VAL A 52 -5.63 23.13 -7.32
CA VAL A 52 -6.27 24.38 -6.93
C VAL A 52 -6.01 25.39 -8.04
N GLY A 53 -7.05 25.72 -8.84
CA GLY A 53 -7.10 26.97 -9.59
C GLY A 53 -7.64 26.89 -11.02
N GLY A 54 -8.63 27.74 -11.30
CA GLY A 54 -8.86 28.32 -12.64
C GLY A 54 -9.94 27.64 -13.50
N GLN A 55 -10.97 28.40 -13.83
CA GLN A 55 -12.09 28.03 -14.69
C GLN A 55 -11.65 27.59 -16.11
N ASN A 56 -12.42 26.66 -16.67
CA ASN A 56 -12.47 26.24 -18.07
C ASN A 56 -11.27 25.45 -18.60
N GLY A 57 -11.32 24.12 -18.43
CA GLY A 57 -10.41 23.18 -19.08
C GLY A 57 -10.84 21.75 -18.80
N ALA A 58 -10.68 20.86 -19.77
CA ALA A 58 -11.06 19.45 -19.76
C ALA A 58 -10.73 18.70 -18.44
N PRO A 59 -11.46 17.62 -18.08
CA PRO A 59 -11.12 16.80 -16.93
C PRO A 59 -9.66 16.33 -17.04
N PRO A 60 -8.89 16.35 -15.93
CA PRO A 60 -7.50 15.92 -15.95
C PRO A 60 -7.41 14.47 -16.47
N PRO A 61 -6.38 14.13 -17.25
CA PRO A 61 -6.19 12.76 -17.71
C PRO A 61 -6.12 11.88 -16.46
N LYS A 62 -7.01 10.88 -16.39
CA LYS A 62 -6.86 9.77 -15.44
C LYS A 62 -5.41 9.28 -15.60
N GLY A 63 -4.58 9.44 -14.56
CA GLY A 63 -3.16 9.11 -14.65
C GLY A 63 -2.96 7.74 -15.26
N GLU A 64 -2.03 7.64 -16.21
CA GLU A 64 -1.84 6.48 -17.09
C GLU A 64 -1.84 5.15 -16.34
N ASP A 65 -1.27 5.12 -15.13
CA ASP A 65 -1.19 3.93 -14.29
C ASP A 65 -2.54 3.46 -13.76
N ARG A 66 -3.47 4.38 -13.50
CA ARG A 66 -4.85 4.02 -13.15
C ARG A 66 -5.59 3.42 -14.33
N ILE A 67 -5.39 3.96 -15.53
CA ILE A 67 -5.95 3.38 -16.76
C ILE A 67 -5.40 1.96 -16.98
N LYS A 68 -4.09 1.75 -16.77
CA LYS A 68 -3.48 0.41 -16.84
C LYS A 68 -4.10 -0.54 -15.81
N LEU A 69 -4.29 -0.10 -14.57
CA LEU A 69 -4.93 -0.91 -13.53
C LEU A 69 -6.38 -1.25 -13.89
N ASP A 70 -7.19 -0.27 -14.29
CA ASP A 70 -8.60 -0.49 -14.65
C ASP A 70 -8.73 -1.50 -15.82
N ASN A 71 -7.80 -1.46 -16.79
CA ASN A 71 -7.84 -2.32 -17.98
C ASN A 71 -7.22 -3.71 -17.77
N ARG A 72 -6.12 -3.80 -17.02
CA ARG A 72 -5.31 -5.03 -16.89
C ARG A 72 -5.44 -5.69 -15.53
N GLY A 73 -5.99 -5.00 -14.55
CA GLY A 73 -6.00 -5.37 -13.15
C GLY A 73 -4.62 -5.33 -12.48
N PHE A 74 -3.67 -4.67 -13.13
CA PHE A 74 -2.28 -4.54 -12.68
C PHE A 74 -1.66 -3.24 -13.20
N SER A 75 -0.91 -2.57 -12.34
CA SER A 75 -0.09 -1.43 -12.72
C SER A 75 1.08 -1.22 -11.77
N CYS A 76 2.17 -0.64 -12.27
CA CYS A 76 3.32 -0.26 -11.45
C CYS A 76 3.57 1.23 -11.58
N HIS A 77 3.81 1.87 -10.44
CA HIS A 77 4.27 3.23 -10.33
C HIS A 77 5.74 3.22 -9.98
N SER A 78 6.53 3.98 -10.73
CA SER A 78 7.87 4.35 -10.34
C SER A 78 7.85 5.86 -10.11
N ASP A 79 8.04 6.28 -8.88
CA ASP A 79 8.32 7.68 -8.52
C ASP A 79 9.84 7.85 -8.33
N LEU A 80 10.31 9.06 -8.03
CA LEU A 80 11.74 9.39 -7.91
C LEU A 80 12.51 8.42 -7.01
N HIS A 81 11.90 7.96 -5.93
CA HIS A 81 12.56 7.19 -4.88
C HIS A 81 11.93 5.81 -4.61
N SER A 82 10.82 5.45 -5.25
CA SER A 82 10.13 4.20 -4.93
C SER A 82 9.44 3.57 -6.12
N ASP A 83 9.55 2.24 -6.17
CA ASP A 83 8.80 1.39 -7.06
C ASP A 83 7.68 0.69 -6.27
N LEU A 84 6.46 0.75 -6.80
CA LEU A 84 5.28 0.13 -6.22
C LEU A 84 4.43 -0.49 -7.32
N CYS A 85 4.11 -1.77 -7.19
CA CYS A 85 3.15 -2.42 -8.09
C CYS A 85 1.87 -2.78 -7.33
N VAL A 86 0.74 -2.60 -8.00
CA VAL A 86 -0.59 -2.84 -7.46
C VAL A 86 -1.33 -3.82 -8.37
N VAL A 87 -1.89 -4.86 -7.77
CA VAL A 87 -2.69 -5.90 -8.43
C VAL A 87 -4.06 -5.94 -7.74
N ASN A 88 -5.15 -5.65 -8.47
CA ASN A 88 -6.53 -5.76 -7.97
C ASN A 88 -7.25 -7.02 -8.53
N LYS A 89 -6.46 -8.03 -8.91
CA LYS A 89 -6.89 -9.37 -9.33
C LYS A 89 -6.38 -10.41 -8.34
N PRO A 90 -6.97 -11.62 -8.31
CA PRO A 90 -6.44 -12.72 -7.51
C PRO A 90 -4.97 -12.97 -7.82
N VAL A 91 -4.17 -13.12 -6.78
CA VAL A 91 -2.75 -13.42 -6.90
C VAL A 91 -2.36 -14.67 -6.14
N LYS A 92 -1.32 -15.32 -6.63
CA LYS A 92 -0.65 -16.45 -5.99
C LYS A 92 0.80 -16.09 -5.74
N VAL A 93 1.20 -16.11 -4.48
CA VAL A 93 2.56 -15.86 -4.05
C VAL A 93 3.25 -17.21 -3.85
N ASP A 94 4.39 -17.42 -4.52
CA ASP A 94 5.13 -18.67 -4.45
C ASP A 94 5.75 -18.90 -3.07
N LYS A 95 6.31 -20.11 -2.88
CA LYS A 95 6.84 -20.57 -1.60
C LYS A 95 7.94 -19.67 -1.03
N ASN A 96 8.78 -19.09 -1.91
CA ASN A 96 9.93 -18.28 -1.51
C ASN A 96 9.66 -16.78 -1.62
N VAL A 97 8.45 -16.38 -2.05
CA VAL A 97 8.10 -14.99 -2.39
C VAL A 97 9.11 -14.40 -3.38
N SER A 98 9.54 -15.24 -4.32
CA SER A 98 10.36 -14.85 -5.47
C SER A 98 9.50 -14.45 -6.66
N THR A 99 8.25 -14.94 -6.70
CA THR A 99 7.31 -14.68 -7.78
C THR A 99 5.88 -14.45 -7.25
N VAL A 100 5.24 -13.39 -7.73
CA VAL A 100 3.82 -13.10 -7.57
C VAL A 100 3.13 -13.33 -8.91
N TYR A 101 2.24 -14.32 -8.95
CA TYR A 101 1.49 -14.67 -10.14
C TYR A 101 0.11 -14.01 -10.08
N ILE A 102 -0.23 -13.26 -11.11
CA ILE A 102 -1.52 -12.62 -11.32
C ILE A 102 -2.37 -13.61 -12.09
N ILE A 103 -3.47 -14.05 -11.50
CA ILE A 103 -4.39 -14.97 -12.16
C ILE A 103 -5.23 -14.17 -13.16
N SER A 104 -5.08 -14.47 -14.45
CA SER A 104 -5.80 -13.82 -15.54
C SER A 104 -6.73 -14.80 -16.26
N TYR A 105 -7.95 -14.34 -16.53
CA TYR A 105 -9.01 -15.09 -17.19
C TYR A 105 -9.11 -14.78 -18.70
N SER A 106 -8.17 -14.01 -19.25
CA SER A 106 -8.13 -13.65 -20.66
C SER A 106 -6.70 -13.60 -21.19
N ASN A 107 -6.56 -13.82 -22.49
CA ASN A 107 -5.31 -13.77 -23.27
C ASN A 107 -4.75 -12.34 -23.31
N GLN A 108 -4.33 -11.84 -22.16
CA GLN A 108 -3.61 -10.59 -22.03
C GLN A 108 -2.13 -10.85 -22.34
N SER A 109 -1.45 -9.86 -22.92
CA SER A 109 -0.01 -9.93 -23.17
C SER A 109 0.72 -10.35 -21.90
N GLN A 110 1.74 -11.22 -22.04
CA GLN A 110 2.55 -11.64 -20.89
C GLN A 110 3.11 -10.41 -20.18
N VAL A 111 2.74 -10.25 -18.92
CA VAL A 111 3.31 -9.25 -18.03
C VAL A 111 4.49 -9.92 -17.34
N GLU A 112 5.67 -9.33 -17.49
CA GLU A 112 6.82 -9.63 -16.66
C GLU A 112 7.36 -8.33 -16.09
N ARG A 113 7.34 -8.21 -14.75
CA ARG A 113 7.97 -7.10 -14.03
C ARG A 113 8.88 -7.65 -12.95
N LEU A 114 10.10 -7.12 -12.90
CA LEU A 114 11.01 -7.34 -11.79
C LEU A 114 10.97 -6.10 -10.88
N ILE A 115 10.84 -6.31 -9.57
CA ILE A 115 10.77 -5.23 -8.57
C ILE A 115 11.56 -5.61 -7.32
N LYS A 116 12.31 -4.67 -6.75
CA LYS A 116 12.90 -4.83 -5.41
C LYS A 116 11.95 -4.16 -4.41
N PRO A 117 11.23 -4.92 -3.57
CA PRO A 117 10.07 -4.40 -2.85
C PRO A 117 10.48 -3.65 -1.57
N TYR A 118 11.30 -2.61 -1.71
CA TYR A 118 11.88 -1.80 -0.64
C TYR A 118 11.59 -0.32 -0.89
N ALA A 119 11.46 0.48 0.16
CA ALA A 119 11.31 1.92 0.01
C ALA A 119 12.69 2.56 -0.25
N PHE A 120 12.79 3.72 -0.90
CA PHE A 120 14.08 4.36 -1.18
C PHE A 120 15.01 3.53 -2.07
N GLN A 121 14.66 3.46 -3.36
CA GLN A 121 15.39 2.73 -4.41
C GLN A 121 16.78 3.34 -4.73
N ASP A 122 17.07 4.55 -4.27
CA ASP A 122 18.34 5.24 -4.52
C ASP A 122 19.48 4.76 -3.62
N ASP A 123 19.18 4.05 -2.51
CA ASP A 123 20.21 3.42 -1.68
C ASP A 123 20.79 2.20 -2.38
N GLN A 124 21.95 2.37 -3.01
CA GLN A 124 22.64 1.31 -3.74
C GLN A 124 23.03 0.14 -2.83
N ASP A 125 23.51 0.41 -1.62
CA ASP A 125 23.91 -0.62 -0.65
C ASP A 125 22.70 -1.45 -0.22
N ALA A 126 21.57 -0.79 0.01
CA ALA A 126 20.29 -1.44 0.25
C ALA A 126 19.89 -2.31 -0.93
N MET A 127 19.94 -1.75 -2.14
CA MET A 127 19.48 -2.43 -3.35
C MET A 127 20.31 -3.66 -3.67
N GLU A 128 21.60 -3.68 -3.38
CA GLU A 128 22.42 -4.90 -3.53
C GLU A 128 21.94 -6.07 -2.65
N ARG A 129 21.35 -5.76 -1.49
CA ARG A 129 20.92 -6.76 -0.50
C ARG A 129 19.45 -7.17 -0.63
N VAL A 130 18.61 -6.35 -1.25
CA VAL A 130 17.18 -6.63 -1.41
C VAL A 130 16.96 -7.67 -2.52
N SER A 131 16.31 -8.78 -2.15
CA SER A 131 15.94 -9.82 -3.11
C SER A 131 14.85 -9.30 -4.06
N PRO A 132 15.01 -9.45 -5.39
CA PRO A 132 13.99 -9.04 -6.34
C PRO A 132 12.82 -10.02 -6.37
N ILE A 133 11.64 -9.51 -6.68
CA ILE A 133 10.41 -10.26 -6.91
C ILE A 133 10.01 -10.13 -8.38
N ARG A 134 9.65 -11.26 -8.99
CA ARG A 134 9.04 -11.30 -10.33
C ARG A 134 7.53 -11.23 -10.20
N ILE A 135 6.89 -10.44 -11.04
CA ILE A 135 5.43 -10.41 -11.18
C ILE A 135 5.10 -10.91 -12.57
N LEU A 136 4.30 -11.98 -12.64
CA LEU A 136 3.96 -12.68 -13.87
C LEU A 136 2.43 -12.81 -14.00
N ASN A 137 1.90 -12.72 -15.21
CA ASN A 137 0.52 -13.16 -15.47
C ASN A 137 0.51 -14.67 -15.74
N GLU A 138 -0.42 -15.40 -15.12
CA GLU A 138 -0.70 -16.82 -15.39
C GLU A 138 -2.11 -16.93 -15.97
N GLU A 139 -2.24 -17.62 -17.11
CA GLU A 139 -3.52 -17.99 -17.68
C GLU A 139 -4.08 -19.18 -16.90
N GLU A 140 -5.32 -19.06 -16.41
CA GLU A 140 -6.01 -20.17 -15.75
C GLU A 140 -6.50 -21.18 -16.78
N ASP A 141 -5.57 -21.87 -17.45
CA ASP A 141 -5.93 -22.89 -18.43
C ASP A 141 -6.24 -24.22 -17.72
N SER A 142 -7.53 -24.56 -17.66
CA SER A 142 -8.09 -25.76 -17.03
C SER A 142 -7.63 -27.10 -17.68
N SER A 143 -6.74 -27.07 -18.67
CA SER A 143 -6.50 -28.21 -19.55
C SER A 143 -5.06 -28.71 -19.69
N THR A 144 -4.04 -28.03 -19.16
CA THR A 144 -2.66 -28.57 -19.19
C THR A 144 -1.81 -28.07 -18.04
N ASN A 145 -1.45 -28.97 -17.11
CA ASN A 145 -0.25 -28.90 -16.27
C ASN A 145 0.24 -27.48 -15.92
N SER A 146 -0.55 -26.68 -15.20
CA SER A 146 0.03 -25.53 -14.47
C SER A 146 1.14 -26.10 -13.59
N SER A 147 2.40 -25.73 -13.88
CA SER A 147 3.57 -26.27 -13.18
C SER A 147 3.65 -25.80 -11.72
N MET A 148 2.69 -24.98 -11.29
CA MET A 148 2.65 -24.37 -9.98
C MET A 148 1.74 -25.09 -9.00
N ALA A 149 2.35 -25.51 -7.88
CA ALA A 149 1.65 -26.11 -6.75
C ALA A 149 0.40 -25.32 -6.34
N PRO A 150 -0.72 -25.98 -6.00
CA PRO A 150 -1.97 -25.31 -5.62
C PRO A 150 -1.80 -24.40 -4.40
N CYS A 151 -2.75 -23.47 -4.20
CA CYS A 151 -2.81 -22.65 -2.99
C CYS A 151 -2.84 -23.56 -1.76
N ARG A 152 -1.85 -23.43 -0.86
CA ARG A 152 -1.88 -24.13 0.43
C ARG A 152 -2.71 -23.34 1.45
N PHE A 153 -2.67 -22.02 1.34
CA PHE A 153 -3.47 -21.11 2.15
C PHE A 153 -4.12 -20.07 1.26
N THR A 154 -5.40 -19.84 1.48
CA THR A 154 -6.16 -18.77 0.81
C THR A 154 -6.54 -17.74 1.88
N HIS A 155 -6.31 -16.48 1.59
CA HIS A 155 -6.64 -15.36 2.47
C HIS A 155 -7.74 -14.52 1.82
N GLU A 156 -8.57 -13.89 2.65
CA GLU A 156 -9.67 -13.03 2.21
C GLU A 156 -9.32 -11.54 2.25
N VAL A 157 -8.04 -11.19 2.41
CA VAL A 157 -7.55 -9.80 2.46
C VAL A 157 -6.33 -9.66 1.54
N PRO A 158 -6.02 -8.47 1.01
CA PRO A 158 -4.87 -8.30 0.13
C PRO A 158 -3.54 -8.53 0.83
N ALA A 159 -2.54 -8.93 0.04
CA ALA A 159 -1.15 -8.98 0.49
C ALA A 159 -0.47 -7.62 0.35
N VAL A 160 0.37 -7.25 1.30
CA VAL A 160 1.40 -6.21 1.12
C VAL A 160 2.77 -6.88 1.24
N VAL A 161 3.47 -6.95 0.12
CA VAL A 161 4.76 -7.62 -0.03
C VAL A 161 5.88 -6.60 0.04
N PHE A 162 6.77 -6.73 1.01
CA PHE A 162 7.92 -5.83 1.16
C PHE A 162 9.15 -6.55 1.74
N SER A 163 10.33 -6.01 1.47
CA SER A 163 11.59 -6.52 1.99
C SER A 163 11.90 -5.91 3.36
N SER A 164 12.33 -6.78 4.28
CA SER A 164 12.95 -6.37 5.53
C SER A 164 14.47 -6.48 5.51
N GLY A 165 15.08 -6.65 4.34
CA GLY A 165 16.48 -7.05 4.18
C GLY A 165 17.49 -6.06 4.72
N VAL A 166 17.18 -4.76 4.67
CA VAL A 166 18.18 -3.70 4.77
C VAL A 166 18.30 -3.10 6.17
N PHE A 167 17.26 -3.16 7.00
CA PHE A 167 17.24 -2.69 8.40
C PHE A 167 18.62 -2.80 9.07
N THR A 168 19.33 -1.67 9.12
CA THR A 168 20.76 -1.55 9.45
C THR A 168 21.00 -1.42 10.95
N GLY A 169 19.95 -1.49 11.77
CA GLY A 169 20.00 -1.18 13.20
C GLY A 169 20.08 0.33 13.51
N ASN A 170 20.16 1.18 12.49
CA ASN A 170 20.07 2.63 12.60
C ASN A 170 18.60 3.07 12.63
N GLN A 171 18.20 3.76 13.69
CA GLN A 171 16.81 4.20 13.90
C GLN A 171 16.29 5.14 12.81
N PHE A 172 17.16 5.94 12.19
CA PHE A 172 16.78 6.82 11.09
C PHE A 172 16.28 6.00 9.90
N HIS A 173 17.11 5.12 9.35
CA HIS A 173 16.73 4.25 8.23
C HIS A 173 15.50 3.38 8.56
N GLU A 174 15.40 2.89 9.80
CA GLU A 174 14.25 2.10 10.21
C GLU A 174 12.95 2.92 10.22
N ILE A 175 12.98 4.17 10.66
CA ILE A 175 11.80 5.05 10.63
C ILE A 175 11.48 5.48 9.20
N ASP A 176 12.51 5.90 8.48
CA ASP A 176 12.43 6.59 7.20
C ASP A 176 12.11 5.64 6.04
N GLU A 177 12.76 4.49 5.98
CA GLU A 177 12.69 3.58 4.84
C GLU A 177 11.76 2.38 5.09
N ILE A 178 11.28 2.20 6.33
CA ILE A 178 10.35 1.12 6.67
C ILE A 178 9.08 1.66 7.32
N ILE A 179 9.17 2.29 8.50
CA ILE A 179 7.98 2.55 9.31
C ILE A 179 7.06 3.58 8.65
N ILE A 180 7.61 4.70 8.16
CA ILE A 180 6.85 5.71 7.43
C ILE A 180 6.28 5.12 6.13
N PRO A 181 7.09 4.48 5.26
CA PRO A 181 6.61 3.80 4.05
C PRO A 181 5.50 2.78 4.30
N LEU A 182 5.61 1.95 5.35
CA LEU A 182 4.54 1.06 5.76
C LEU A 182 3.29 1.84 6.12
N PHE A 183 3.39 2.87 6.96
CA PHE A 183 2.23 3.65 7.37
C PHE A 183 1.52 4.30 6.17
N ILE A 184 2.25 5.01 5.30
CA ILE A 184 1.64 5.71 4.16
C ILE A 184 1.09 4.75 3.11
N THR A 185 1.72 3.57 2.95
CA THR A 185 1.26 2.55 2.01
C THR A 185 0.05 1.78 2.54
N THR A 186 -0.08 1.59 3.87
CA THR A 186 -1.01 0.60 4.42
C THR A 186 -2.13 1.13 5.29
N ARG A 187 -2.01 2.36 5.83
CA ARG A 187 -2.97 2.86 6.83
C ARG A 187 -4.42 2.89 6.33
N HIS A 188 -4.62 3.13 5.04
CA HIS A 188 -5.95 3.20 4.42
C HIS A 188 -6.67 1.84 4.35
N PHE A 189 -5.94 0.72 4.48
CA PHE A 189 -6.56 -0.62 4.57
C PHE A 189 -7.27 -0.85 5.89
N ARG A 190 -7.12 0.04 6.89
CA ARG A 190 -7.73 -0.09 8.22
C ARG A 190 -7.44 -1.46 8.83
N SER A 191 -6.21 -1.91 8.64
CA SER A 191 -5.68 -3.16 9.18
C SER A 191 -6.29 -4.44 8.59
N ARG A 192 -7.00 -4.33 7.46
CA ARG A 192 -7.49 -5.43 6.62
C ARG A 192 -6.55 -5.76 5.47
N LEU A 193 -5.34 -6.18 5.81
CA LEU A 193 -4.35 -6.68 4.87
C LEU A 193 -3.48 -7.70 5.57
N LYS A 194 -2.69 -8.45 4.82
CA LYS A 194 -1.68 -9.36 5.39
C LYS A 194 -0.30 -9.03 4.85
N PHE A 195 0.66 -8.90 5.75
CA PHE A 195 2.04 -8.66 5.37
C PHE A 195 2.73 -9.93 4.92
N VAL A 196 3.46 -9.85 3.81
CA VAL A 196 4.36 -10.88 3.31
C VAL A 196 5.77 -10.28 3.27
N ILE A 197 6.65 -10.71 4.16
CA ILE A 197 7.96 -10.07 4.33
C ILE A 197 9.05 -10.92 3.71
N THR A 198 9.75 -10.37 2.71
CA THR A 198 10.98 -10.97 2.16
C THR A 198 12.22 -10.55 2.95
N ASP A 199 13.34 -11.24 2.72
CA ASP A 199 14.61 -11.02 3.41
C ASP A 199 14.45 -11.02 4.95
N PHE A 200 13.55 -11.89 5.43
CA PHE A 200 13.01 -11.91 6.78
C PHE A 200 14.10 -12.16 7.83
N LYS A 201 14.15 -11.31 8.85
CA LYS A 201 14.92 -11.59 10.08
C LYS A 201 14.01 -11.48 11.30
N PRO A 202 13.86 -12.56 12.11
CA PRO A 202 12.94 -12.57 13.24
C PRO A 202 13.14 -11.44 14.24
N TRP A 203 14.39 -11.13 14.61
CA TRP A 203 14.69 -10.08 15.59
C TRP A 203 14.25 -8.68 15.12
N ARG A 204 14.33 -8.41 13.80
CA ARG A 204 13.91 -7.14 13.20
C ARG A 204 12.41 -6.97 13.19
N VAL A 205 11.71 -8.00 12.72
CA VAL A 205 10.24 -8.01 12.69
C VAL A 205 9.68 -7.94 14.11
N SER A 206 10.32 -8.62 15.07
CA SER A 206 9.95 -8.55 16.49
C SER A 206 10.10 -7.15 17.06
N LYS A 207 11.12 -6.37 16.66
CA LYS A 207 11.32 -4.98 17.12
C LYS A 207 10.12 -4.08 16.77
N TYR A 208 9.50 -4.30 15.61
CA TYR A 208 8.37 -3.50 15.10
C TYR A 208 7.02 -4.20 15.20
N ARG A 209 6.94 -5.28 15.97
CA ARG A 209 5.73 -6.09 16.11
C ARG A 209 4.49 -5.27 16.41
N LYS A 210 4.56 -4.35 17.37
CA LYS A 210 3.42 -3.48 17.74
C LYS A 210 2.94 -2.59 16.57
N ILE A 211 3.85 -2.13 15.73
CA ILE A 211 3.52 -1.32 14.55
C ILE A 211 2.81 -2.20 13.51
N LEU A 212 3.38 -3.37 13.22
CA LEU A 212 2.81 -4.32 12.27
C LEU A 212 1.42 -4.80 12.69
N GLU A 213 1.23 -5.12 13.98
CA GLU A 213 -0.07 -5.53 14.55
C GLU A 213 -1.12 -4.41 14.52
N ARG A 214 -0.70 -3.15 14.52
CA ARG A 214 -1.63 -2.02 14.33
C ARG A 214 -1.99 -1.78 12.87
N LEU A 215 -1.09 -2.12 11.94
CA LEU A 215 -1.31 -1.97 10.50
C LEU A 215 -1.96 -3.21 9.87
N SER A 216 -2.02 -4.34 10.57
CA SER A 216 -2.60 -5.60 10.12
C SER A 216 -3.13 -6.39 11.31
N HIS A 217 -4.40 -6.82 11.27
CA HIS A 217 -4.96 -7.75 12.26
C HIS A 217 -4.48 -9.20 12.05
N TYR A 218 -3.78 -9.47 10.96
CA TYR A 218 -3.31 -10.80 10.58
C TYR A 218 -1.83 -10.96 10.86
N GLU A 219 -1.43 -12.17 11.23
CA GLU A 219 -0.02 -12.52 11.42
C GLU A 219 0.79 -12.32 10.14
N VAL A 220 2.03 -11.87 10.30
CA VAL A 220 2.98 -11.68 9.20
C VAL A 220 3.38 -13.04 8.63
N ILE A 221 3.42 -13.13 7.30
CA ILE A 221 3.96 -14.32 6.62
C ILE A 221 5.47 -14.19 6.49
N ASN A 222 6.18 -15.19 7.02
CA ASN A 222 7.61 -15.41 6.81
C ASN A 222 7.82 -16.59 5.84
N PRO A 223 8.20 -16.33 4.59
CA PRO A 223 8.42 -17.37 3.58
C PRO A 223 9.61 -18.28 3.92
N ALA A 224 10.61 -17.76 4.63
CA ALA A 224 11.81 -18.52 4.98
C ALA A 224 11.53 -19.63 6.00
N VAL A 225 10.46 -19.51 6.79
CA VAL A 225 10.04 -20.52 7.78
C VAL A 225 8.85 -21.33 7.27
N ASN A 226 7.90 -20.68 6.60
CA ASN A 226 6.65 -21.28 6.11
C ASN A 226 6.60 -21.26 4.59
N GLY A 227 7.58 -21.88 3.93
CA GLY A 227 7.66 -21.98 2.47
C GLY A 227 6.43 -22.67 1.87
N SER A 228 5.40 -21.90 1.54
CA SER A 228 4.08 -22.36 1.14
C SER A 228 3.48 -21.39 0.14
N VAL A 229 2.63 -21.91 -0.75
CA VAL A 229 1.95 -21.05 -1.73
C VAL A 229 0.73 -20.40 -1.07
N HIS A 230 0.67 -19.08 -1.12
CA HIS A 230 -0.41 -18.28 -0.53
C HIS A 230 -1.18 -17.55 -1.62
N CYS A 231 -2.51 -17.56 -1.53
CA CYS A 231 -3.39 -16.91 -2.48
C CYS A 231 -4.19 -15.78 -1.82
N PHE A 232 -4.31 -14.67 -2.52
CA PHE A 232 -4.92 -13.42 -2.03
C PHE A 232 -5.84 -12.83 -3.09
N PRO A 233 -6.86 -12.03 -2.72
CA PRO A 233 -7.75 -11.35 -3.66
C PRO A 233 -7.06 -10.21 -4.44
N GLY A 234 -5.88 -9.78 -3.98
CA GLY A 234 -5.06 -8.75 -4.61
C GLY A 234 -3.74 -8.58 -3.86
N ALA A 235 -2.84 -7.75 -4.40
CA ALA A 235 -1.56 -7.48 -3.76
C ALA A 235 -1.00 -6.11 -4.08
N VAL A 236 -0.21 -5.61 -3.14
CA VAL A 236 0.69 -4.48 -3.27
C VAL A 236 2.11 -5.03 -3.12
N VAL A 237 2.99 -4.76 -4.08
CA VAL A 237 4.39 -5.21 -4.07
C VAL A 237 5.29 -3.98 -4.06
N GLY A 238 6.04 -3.81 -2.97
CA GLY A 238 6.81 -2.61 -2.69
C GLY A 238 6.16 -1.68 -1.66
N LEU A 239 6.82 -0.57 -1.37
CA LEU A 239 6.36 0.46 -0.43
C LEU A 239 6.52 1.83 -1.09
N LYS A 240 5.55 2.71 -0.84
CA LYS A 240 5.63 4.12 -1.25
C LYS A 240 6.64 4.86 -0.38
N TYR A 241 7.42 5.75 -0.99
CA TYR A 241 8.33 6.66 -0.29
C TYR A 241 8.18 8.07 -0.89
N HIS A 242 8.02 9.10 -0.06
CA HIS A 242 7.85 10.47 -0.56
C HIS A 242 9.15 11.25 -0.61
N ASP A 243 9.94 11.19 0.47
CA ASP A 243 11.25 11.79 0.67
C ASP A 243 11.63 11.50 2.14
N TYR A 244 12.80 11.97 2.59
CA TYR A 244 13.25 11.87 3.97
C TYR A 244 12.22 12.41 4.96
N LEU A 245 11.67 11.51 5.77
CA LEU A 245 10.66 11.72 6.80
C LEU A 245 9.41 12.45 6.28
N ALA A 246 9.12 12.35 4.98
CA ALA A 246 8.16 13.19 4.30
C ALA A 246 6.77 12.56 4.13
N PHE A 247 5.76 13.43 4.15
CA PHE A 247 4.36 13.06 3.99
C PHE A 247 3.72 13.98 2.95
N ASN A 248 3.65 13.51 1.71
CA ASN A 248 2.90 14.21 0.68
C ASN A 248 1.41 13.84 0.79
N MET A 249 0.65 14.62 1.56
CA MET A 249 -0.76 14.33 1.89
C MET A 249 -1.65 14.12 0.66
N THR A 250 -1.38 14.76 -0.48
CA THR A 250 -2.18 14.56 -1.70
C THR A 250 -1.94 13.21 -2.35
N ASN A 251 -0.77 12.61 -2.10
CA ASN A 251 -0.34 11.32 -2.64
C ASN A 251 -0.51 10.18 -1.62
N ILE A 252 -1.04 10.45 -0.42
CA ILE A 252 -1.35 9.44 0.60
C ILE A 252 -2.84 9.11 0.54
N PRO A 253 -3.23 7.85 0.34
CA PRO A 253 -4.63 7.48 0.44
C PRO A 253 -5.17 7.78 1.84
N GLY A 254 -6.25 8.54 1.93
CA GLY A 254 -6.81 9.03 3.20
C GLY A 254 -6.19 10.34 3.72
N GLY A 255 -5.17 10.89 3.04
CA GLY A 255 -4.62 12.22 3.34
C GLY A 255 -3.88 12.32 4.67
N TYR A 256 -3.23 11.22 5.11
CA TYR A 256 -2.56 11.20 6.42
C TYR A 256 -1.36 12.13 6.47
N SER A 257 -1.24 12.85 7.58
CA SER A 257 -0.16 13.79 7.87
C SER A 257 0.88 13.19 8.81
N THR A 258 2.00 13.90 8.99
CA THR A 258 2.99 13.59 10.03
C THR A 258 2.38 13.59 11.44
N PHE A 259 1.34 14.41 11.69
CA PHE A 259 0.63 14.41 12.97
C PHE A 259 -0.12 13.10 13.19
N ASP A 260 -0.79 12.58 12.16
CA ASP A 260 -1.49 11.29 12.21
C ASP A 260 -0.53 10.15 12.44
N PHE A 261 0.63 10.17 11.79
CA PHE A 261 1.70 9.20 12.02
C PHE A 261 2.20 9.22 13.47
N ARG A 262 2.47 10.41 14.03
CA ARG A 262 2.91 10.52 15.44
C ARG A 262 1.84 10.02 16.41
N ASN A 263 0.56 10.24 16.12
CA ASN A 263 -0.53 9.70 16.95
C ASN A 263 -0.65 8.19 16.82
N PHE A 264 -0.45 7.65 15.62
CA PHE A 264 -0.40 6.20 15.39
C PHE A 264 0.71 5.52 16.20
N LEU A 265 1.89 6.14 16.30
CA LEU A 265 2.98 5.61 17.12
C LEU A 265 2.68 5.62 18.63
N ARG A 266 1.79 6.50 19.11
CA ARG A 266 1.44 6.66 20.54
C ARG A 266 0.25 5.83 21.02
N GLN A 267 -0.49 5.22 20.10
CA GLN A 267 -1.48 4.17 20.44
C GLN A 267 -0.76 3.00 21.13
#